data_AF-A0A3S4K330-F1
#
_entry.id   AF-A0A3S4K330-F1
#
_cell.length_a   1.000
_cell.length_b   1.000
_cell.length_c   1.000
_cell.angle_alpha   90.00
_cell.angle_beta   90.00
_cell.angle_gamma   90.00
#
_symmetry.space_group_name_H-M   'P 1'
#
loop_
_entity.id
_entity.type
_entity.pdbx_description
1 polymer ?
#
loop_
_entity_poly.entity_id
_entity_poly.type
_entity_poly.pdbx_seq_one_letter_code
_entity_poly.pdbx_strand_id
1 'polypeptide(L)'
;MRLNFTVTRSWKKGKKDRLSLQQDGQPRSELSYDQCQGFLNELIPHGVADLFFFDGEKIAELAEDESGNILRTAVRRLLGLDLIARLQNDLMIFVKRQQTAQLGGSQQQQVEALEAKIKTLAGQAEKLLEEADFVNSRIEFLSQDIIRHEGLLNAQGGAFAQTKAQEKQKVETLLKEKERLEKALRQECDGSLPYALAPNTLSRLLEKIANEAQIKQAKIFETELNQFLTQLKNDIAFRSSSESSTRAIATEAITNNLGRIYGNQTKR
;
A
#
# COMPACT_ATOMS: atom_id res chain seq x y z
N MET A 1 -35.91 42.70 6.54
CA MET A 1 -35.49 43.96 5.90
C MET A 1 -34.17 43.68 5.20
N ARG A 2 -34.12 43.72 3.86
CA ARG A 2 -32.85 43.51 3.13
C ARG A 2 -32.09 44.83 3.16
N LEU A 3 -30.89 44.83 3.71
CA LEU A 3 -29.98 45.96 3.70
C LEU A 3 -29.22 45.95 2.37
N ASN A 4 -29.30 47.04 1.61
CA ASN A 4 -28.61 47.16 0.34
C ASN A 4 -27.36 48.02 0.50
N PHE A 5 -26.19 47.41 0.35
CA PHE A 5 -24.92 48.12 0.39
C PHE A 5 -24.40 48.34 -1.02
N THR A 6 -24.01 49.59 -1.33
CA THR A 6 -23.33 49.93 -2.59
C THR A 6 -21.91 50.38 -2.27
N VAL A 7 -20.93 49.69 -2.86
CA VAL A 7 -19.49 49.97 -2.69
C VAL A 7 -19.00 50.63 -3.96
N THR A 8 -18.31 51.77 -3.84
CA THR A 8 -17.65 52.43 -4.98
C THR A 8 -16.17 52.58 -4.67
N ARG A 9 -15.31 51.94 -5.47
CA ARG A 9 -13.85 52.11 -5.44
C ARG A 9 -13.42 52.83 -6.70
N SER A 10 -12.62 53.88 -6.56
CA SER A 10 -12.08 54.66 -7.68
C SER A 10 -10.57 54.79 -7.53
N TRP A 11 -9.84 54.57 -8.63
CA TRP A 11 -8.38 54.66 -8.66
C TRP A 11 -7.93 55.63 -9.76
N LYS A 12 -6.83 56.35 -9.50
CA LYS A 12 -6.18 57.24 -10.47
C LYS A 12 -4.67 57.03 -10.41
N LYS A 13 -4.02 56.95 -11.57
CA LYS A 13 -2.57 56.74 -11.68
C LYS A 13 -1.82 57.79 -10.86
N GLY A 14 -0.98 57.34 -9.92
CA GLY A 14 -0.17 58.19 -9.04
C GLY A 14 -0.88 58.74 -7.78
N LYS A 15 -2.10 58.29 -7.46
CA LYS A 15 -2.79 58.63 -6.19
C LYS A 15 -3.22 57.35 -5.47
N LYS A 16 -3.35 57.45 -4.13
CA LYS A 16 -4.03 56.40 -3.33
C LYS A 16 -5.48 56.26 -3.82
N ASP A 17 -5.96 55.04 -3.77
CA ASP A 17 -7.32 54.69 -4.14
C ASP A 17 -8.34 55.29 -3.15
N ARG A 18 -9.55 55.52 -3.64
CA ARG A 18 -10.66 56.06 -2.83
C ARG A 18 -11.79 55.06 -2.77
N LEU A 19 -12.18 54.70 -1.55
CA LEU A 19 -13.25 53.77 -1.24
C LEU A 19 -14.39 54.53 -0.54
N SER A 20 -15.63 54.30 -0.97
CA SER A 20 -16.83 54.85 -0.33
C SER A 20 -17.95 53.81 -0.26
N LEU A 21 -18.67 53.81 0.85
CA LEU A 21 -19.78 52.89 1.14
C LEU A 21 -21.11 53.66 1.25
N GLN A 22 -22.15 53.16 0.59
CA GLN A 22 -23.52 53.63 0.73
C GLN A 22 -24.39 52.52 1.31
N GLN A 23 -25.27 52.85 2.25
CA GLN A 23 -26.26 51.94 2.81
C GLN A 23 -27.64 52.47 2.46
N ASP A 24 -28.45 51.66 1.78
CA ASP A 24 -29.83 51.99 1.38
C ASP A 24 -29.93 53.33 0.63
N GLY A 25 -28.93 53.61 -0.21
CA GLY A 25 -28.84 54.84 -1.02
C GLY A 25 -28.27 56.07 -0.31
N GLN A 26 -27.99 56.00 1.00
CA GLN A 26 -27.38 57.11 1.75
C GLN A 26 -25.86 56.90 1.91
N PRO A 27 -25.02 57.88 1.54
CA PRO A 27 -23.57 57.77 1.67
C PRO A 27 -23.14 57.85 3.14
N ARG A 28 -22.48 56.81 3.64
CA ARG A 28 -21.81 56.85 4.93
C ARG A 28 -20.49 57.58 4.79
N SER A 29 -20.55 58.91 4.81
CA SER A 29 -19.39 59.79 4.67
C SER A 29 -18.53 59.87 5.96
N GLU A 30 -18.98 59.21 7.03
CA GLU A 30 -18.36 59.22 8.36
C GLU A 30 -17.26 58.16 8.53
N LEU A 31 -17.16 57.21 7.62
CA LEU A 31 -16.20 56.10 7.71
C LEU A 31 -14.91 56.44 6.96
N SER A 32 -13.77 56.29 7.63
CA SER A 32 -12.46 56.40 6.99
C SER A 32 -12.22 55.24 6.01
N TYR A 33 -11.19 55.37 5.16
CA TYR A 33 -10.78 54.30 4.24
C TYR A 33 -10.56 52.97 4.97
N ASP A 34 -9.84 52.99 6.08
CA ASP A 34 -9.51 51.78 6.86
C ASP A 34 -10.76 51.18 7.53
N GLN A 35 -11.70 52.02 7.97
CA GLN A 35 -12.98 51.56 8.54
C GLN A 35 -13.89 50.95 7.47
N CYS A 36 -13.93 51.54 6.27
CA CYS A 36 -14.66 50.97 5.13
C CYS A 36 -14.06 49.63 4.72
N GLN A 37 -12.73 49.53 4.65
CA GLN A 37 -12.04 48.29 4.32
C GLN A 37 -12.24 47.23 5.41
N GLY A 38 -12.19 47.60 6.69
CA GLY A 38 -12.47 46.71 7.81
C GLY A 38 -13.90 46.15 7.77
N PHE A 39 -14.89 47.01 7.53
CA PHE A 39 -16.29 46.59 7.39
C PHE A 39 -16.49 45.65 6.19
N LEU A 40 -15.82 45.90 5.05
CA LEU A 40 -15.86 44.99 3.91
C LEU A 40 -15.24 43.63 4.23
N ASN A 41 -14.16 43.60 5.01
CA ASN A 41 -13.50 42.36 5.41
C ASN A 41 -14.35 41.55 6.42
N GLU A 42 -15.15 42.21 7.25
CA GLU A 42 -16.13 41.55 8.14
C GLU A 42 -17.34 41.03 7.36
N LEU A 43 -17.83 41.81 6.39
CA LEU A 43 -18.97 41.43 5.57
C LEU A 43 -18.63 40.31 4.58
N ILE A 44 -17.43 40.37 4.00
CA ILE A 44 -16.89 39.40 3.05
C ILE A 44 -15.46 39.08 3.48
N PRO A 45 -15.26 38.00 4.25
CA PRO A 45 -13.92 37.52 4.55
C PRO A 45 -13.11 37.29 3.28
N HIS A 46 -11.84 37.66 3.26
CA HIS A 46 -10.96 37.50 2.09
C HIS A 46 -10.91 36.06 1.57
N GLY A 47 -11.08 35.07 2.46
CA GLY A 47 -11.13 33.65 2.09
C GLY A 47 -12.37 33.21 1.30
N VAL A 48 -13.41 34.05 1.22
CA VAL A 48 -14.63 33.77 0.43
C VAL A 48 -14.48 34.23 -1.02
N ALA A 49 -13.55 35.14 -1.31
CA ALA A 49 -13.36 35.70 -2.64
C ALA A 49 -13.09 34.60 -3.69
N ASP A 50 -12.26 33.61 -3.36
CA ASP A 50 -11.93 32.47 -4.23
C ASP A 50 -13.14 31.61 -4.61
N LEU A 51 -14.26 31.69 -3.87
CA LEU A 51 -15.50 30.96 -4.12
C LEU A 51 -16.53 31.76 -4.92
N PHE A 52 -16.31 33.07 -5.13
CA PHE A 52 -17.22 33.93 -5.91
C PHE A 52 -16.60 34.41 -7.22
N PHE A 53 -15.28 34.35 -7.35
CA PHE A 53 -14.56 34.61 -8.60
C PHE A 53 -14.23 33.29 -9.30
N PHE A 54 -15.25 32.69 -9.92
CA PHE A 54 -15.07 31.59 -10.87
C PHE A 54 -14.83 32.19 -12.26
N ASP A 55 -13.58 32.17 -12.73
CA ASP A 55 -13.32 32.35 -14.16
C ASP A 55 -13.68 31.05 -14.90
N GLY A 56 -13.95 31.11 -16.21
CA GLY A 56 -14.41 29.94 -17.00
C GLY A 56 -13.49 28.70 -16.87
N GLU A 57 -12.20 28.92 -16.60
CA GLU A 57 -11.19 27.88 -16.34
C GLU A 57 -11.39 27.16 -14.99
N LYS A 58 -11.70 27.89 -13.91
CA LYS A 58 -11.95 27.27 -12.59
C LYS A 58 -13.26 26.48 -12.54
N ILE A 59 -14.25 26.87 -13.35
CA ILE A 59 -15.51 26.13 -13.48
C ILE A 59 -15.27 24.78 -14.18
N ALA A 60 -14.38 24.76 -15.17
CA ALA A 60 -13.97 23.52 -15.84
C ALA A 60 -13.25 22.57 -14.87
N GLU A 61 -12.28 23.06 -14.10
CA GLU A 61 -11.58 22.26 -13.07
C GLU A 61 -12.53 21.72 -11.98
N LEU A 62 -13.51 22.52 -11.55
CA LEU A 62 -14.52 22.09 -10.58
C LEU A 62 -15.52 21.06 -11.14
N ALA A 63 -15.75 21.06 -12.46
CA ALA A 63 -16.60 20.08 -13.12
C ALA A 63 -15.86 18.76 -13.41
N GLU A 64 -14.54 18.80 -13.57
CA GLU A 64 -13.67 17.62 -13.73
C GLU A 64 -13.26 16.96 -12.40
N ASP A 65 -13.29 17.68 -11.26
CA ASP A 65 -12.95 17.10 -9.95
C ASP A 65 -14.09 16.22 -9.39
N GLU A 66 -14.10 14.94 -9.77
CA GLU A 66 -14.99 13.91 -9.18
C GLU A 66 -14.75 13.70 -7.67
N SER A 67 -13.60 14.15 -7.12
CA SER A 67 -13.20 13.87 -5.74
C SER A 67 -13.69 14.92 -4.73
N GLY A 68 -14.18 16.09 -5.19
CA GLY A 68 -14.67 17.18 -4.33
C GLY A 68 -13.60 17.78 -3.40
N ASN A 69 -12.32 17.55 -3.69
CA ASN A 69 -11.20 18.00 -2.86
C ASN A 69 -10.98 19.51 -3.00
N ILE A 70 -11.24 20.06 -4.18
CA ILE A 70 -11.16 21.51 -4.44
C ILE A 70 -12.21 22.23 -3.57
N LEU A 71 -13.45 21.74 -3.55
CA LEU A 71 -14.53 22.29 -2.74
C LEU A 71 -14.21 22.20 -1.24
N ARG A 72 -13.74 21.03 -0.77
CA ARG A 72 -13.34 20.83 0.63
C ARG A 72 -12.23 21.78 1.05
N THR A 73 -11.27 22.04 0.17
CA THR A 73 -10.14 22.95 0.44
C THR A 73 -10.60 24.40 0.48
N ALA A 74 -11.48 24.81 -0.44
CA ALA A 74 -12.10 26.14 -0.43
C ALA A 74 -12.94 26.39 0.83
N VAL A 75 -13.72 25.40 1.28
CA VAL A 75 -14.49 25.48 2.53
C VAL A 75 -13.58 25.53 3.77
N ARG A 76 -12.47 24.80 3.78
CA ARG A 76 -11.48 24.88 4.87
C ARG A 76 -10.81 26.25 4.95
N ARG A 77 -10.52 26.88 3.80
CA ARG A 77 -10.01 28.25 3.74
C ARG A 77 -11.05 29.28 4.21
N LEU A 78 -12.30 29.11 3.81
CA LEU A 78 -13.44 29.92 4.25
C LEU A 78 -13.58 29.94 5.79
N LEU A 79 -13.46 28.78 6.42
CA LEU A 79 -13.56 28.62 7.87
C LEU A 79 -12.30 29.06 8.64
N GLY A 80 -11.27 29.57 7.95
CA GLY A 80 -10.00 29.95 8.58
C GLY A 80 -9.20 28.76 9.13
N LEU A 81 -9.58 27.52 8.80
CA LEU A 81 -8.90 26.30 9.27
C LEU A 81 -7.49 26.18 8.69
N ASP A 82 -7.22 26.85 7.57
CA ASP A 82 -5.87 26.95 7.00
C ASP A 82 -4.92 27.74 7.92
N LEU A 83 -5.41 28.80 8.58
CA LEU A 83 -4.60 29.59 9.52
C LEU A 83 -4.25 28.77 10.76
N ILE A 84 -5.20 27.98 11.27
CA ILE A 84 -5.01 27.09 12.41
C ILE A 84 -4.01 25.97 12.04
N ALA A 85 -4.13 25.40 10.84
CA ALA A 85 -3.20 24.37 10.36
C ALA A 85 -1.77 24.92 10.19
N ARG A 86 -1.62 26.14 9.66
CA ARG A 86 -0.31 26.83 9.58
C ARG A 86 0.28 27.08 10.96
N LEU A 87 -0.52 27.61 11.89
CA LEU A 87 -0.08 27.86 13.26
C LEU A 87 0.35 26.56 13.97
N GLN A 88 -0.38 25.47 13.78
CA GLN A 88 -0.02 24.17 14.33
C GLN A 88 1.34 23.68 13.80
N ASN A 89 1.58 23.81 12.49
CA ASN A 89 2.86 23.47 11.88
C ASN A 89 3.99 24.36 12.42
N ASP A 90 3.76 25.68 12.54
CA ASP A 90 4.73 26.62 13.05
C ASP A 90 5.09 26.35 14.51
N LEU A 91 4.10 26.04 15.35
CA LEU A 91 4.31 25.63 16.74
C LEU A 91 5.08 24.31 16.83
N MET A 92 4.80 23.35 15.95
CA MET A 92 5.54 22.09 15.91
C MET A 92 7.01 22.29 15.53
N ILE A 93 7.28 23.18 14.56
CA ILE A 93 8.64 23.58 14.19
C ILE A 93 9.33 24.28 15.37
N PHE A 94 8.62 25.18 16.06
CA PHE A 94 9.14 25.89 17.23
C PHE A 94 9.51 24.93 18.37
N VAL A 95 8.63 24.00 18.71
CA VAL A 95 8.88 22.98 19.74
C VAL A 95 10.06 22.10 19.37
N LYS A 96 10.17 21.66 18.12
CA LYS A 96 11.33 20.89 17.63
C LYS A 96 12.63 21.67 17.80
N ARG A 97 12.65 22.95 17.40
CA ARG A 97 13.83 23.82 17.56
C ARG A 97 14.21 24.03 19.03
N GLN A 98 13.22 24.21 19.91
CA GLN A 98 13.46 24.36 21.34
C GLN A 98 14.01 23.08 21.98
N GLN A 99 13.49 21.92 21.59
CA GLN A 99 14.02 20.61 22.01
C GLN A 99 15.46 20.42 21.53
N THR A 100 15.76 20.74 20.28
CA THR A 100 17.13 20.69 19.73
C THR A 100 18.09 21.59 20.51
N ALA A 101 17.63 22.77 20.95
CA ALA A 101 18.42 23.69 21.79
C ALA A 101 18.65 23.20 23.24
N GLN A 102 17.87 22.24 23.72
CA GLN A 102 18.02 21.63 25.06
C GLN A 102 18.86 20.34 25.06
N LEU A 103 19.21 19.82 23.88
CA LEU A 103 20.07 18.64 23.74
C LEU A 103 21.55 19.00 23.94
N GLY A 104 22.36 18.05 24.42
CA GLY A 104 23.81 18.26 24.55
C GLY A 104 24.47 18.47 23.18
N GLY A 105 25.54 19.29 23.11
CA GLY A 105 26.11 19.78 21.84
C GLY A 105 26.48 18.71 20.80
N SER A 106 26.86 17.49 21.22
CA SER A 106 27.14 16.38 20.30
C SER A 106 25.87 15.83 19.61
N GLN A 107 24.77 15.72 20.36
CA GLN A 107 23.48 15.30 19.82
C GLN A 107 22.88 16.38 18.91
N GLN A 108 23.08 17.65 19.26
CA GLN A 108 22.62 18.79 18.47
C GLN A 108 23.27 18.84 17.08
N GLN A 109 24.60 18.63 17.02
CA GLN A 109 25.34 18.53 15.75
C GLN A 109 24.88 17.35 14.89
N GLN A 110 24.56 16.21 15.51
CA GLN A 110 24.08 15.04 14.78
C GLN A 110 22.67 15.27 14.21
N VAL A 111 21.79 15.94 14.95
CA VAL A 111 20.45 16.34 14.49
C VAL A 111 20.55 17.33 13.33
N GLU A 112 21.37 18.38 13.45
CA GLU A 112 21.58 19.37 12.36
C GLU A 112 22.14 18.72 11.10
N ALA A 113 23.10 17.80 11.23
CA ALA A 113 23.65 17.06 10.09
C ALA A 113 22.61 16.17 9.41
N LEU A 114 21.72 15.54 10.17
CA LEU A 114 20.63 14.72 9.63
C LEU A 114 19.55 15.59 8.96
N GLU A 115 19.18 16.72 9.55
CA GLU A 115 18.24 17.68 8.96
C GLU A 115 18.78 18.25 7.64
N ALA A 116 20.07 18.60 7.59
CA ALA A 116 20.73 19.02 6.36
C ALA A 116 20.68 17.93 5.28
N LYS A 117 20.97 16.67 5.65
CA LYS A 117 20.87 15.53 4.72
C LYS A 117 19.44 15.34 4.21
N ILE A 118 18.44 15.39 5.08
CA ILE A 118 17.02 15.28 4.69
C ILE A 118 16.68 16.39 3.69
N LYS A 119 17.08 17.63 3.95
CA LYS A 119 16.82 18.75 3.05
C LYS A 119 17.49 18.56 1.68
N THR A 120 18.73 18.07 1.66
CA THR A 120 19.42 17.79 0.39
C THR A 120 18.77 16.66 -0.40
N LEU A 121 18.38 15.58 0.28
CA LEU A 121 17.73 14.43 -0.36
C LEU A 121 16.33 14.79 -0.87
N ALA A 122 15.57 15.58 -0.10
CA ALA A 122 14.28 16.09 -0.54
C ALA A 122 14.42 16.98 -1.79
N GLY A 123 15.42 17.87 -1.83
CA GLY A 123 15.69 18.69 -3.02
C GLY A 123 16.17 17.88 -4.23
N GLN A 124 16.88 16.76 -4.02
CA GLN A 124 17.24 15.85 -5.10
C GLN A 124 16.03 15.07 -5.62
N ALA A 125 15.17 14.60 -4.71
CA ALA A 125 13.94 13.90 -5.07
C ALA A 125 13.00 14.81 -5.89
N GLU A 126 12.83 16.06 -5.48
CA GLU A 126 12.01 17.04 -6.21
C GLU A 126 12.53 17.25 -7.64
N LYS A 127 13.85 17.44 -7.81
CA LYS A 127 14.45 17.59 -9.13
C LYS A 127 14.25 16.37 -10.02
N LEU A 128 14.39 15.17 -9.46
CA LEU A 128 14.15 13.93 -10.20
C LEU A 128 12.68 13.78 -10.60
N LEU A 129 11.76 14.26 -9.76
CA LEU A 129 10.33 14.27 -10.04
C LEU A 129 10.01 15.26 -11.17
N GLU A 130 10.53 16.49 -11.10
CA GLU A 130 10.42 17.49 -12.16
C GLU A 130 11.00 16.99 -13.50
N GLU A 131 12.16 16.32 -13.47
CA GLU A 131 12.77 15.70 -14.65
C GLU A 131 11.88 14.58 -15.22
N ALA A 132 11.30 13.74 -14.36
CA ALA A 132 10.38 12.68 -14.77
C ALA A 132 9.10 13.24 -15.40
N ASP A 133 8.51 14.28 -14.81
CA ASP A 133 7.31 14.95 -15.33
C ASP A 133 7.58 15.62 -16.67
N PHE A 134 8.75 16.25 -16.84
CA PHE A 134 9.18 16.81 -18.11
C PHE A 134 9.33 15.73 -19.19
N VAL A 135 9.96 14.60 -18.84
CA VAL A 135 10.13 13.47 -19.77
C VAL A 135 8.78 12.86 -20.13
N ASN A 136 7.87 12.68 -19.17
CA ASN A 136 6.52 12.16 -19.40
C ASN A 136 5.72 13.08 -20.32
N SER A 137 5.74 14.39 -20.06
CA SER A 137 5.09 15.38 -20.92
C SER A 137 5.63 15.32 -22.36
N ARG A 138 6.94 15.12 -22.51
CA ARG A 138 7.58 14.96 -23.82
C ARG A 138 7.17 13.65 -24.50
N ILE A 139 7.03 12.56 -23.75
CA ILE A 139 6.54 11.27 -24.27
C ILE A 139 5.10 11.42 -24.76
N GLU A 140 4.23 12.08 -23.99
CA GLU A 140 2.84 12.32 -24.38
C GLU A 140 2.75 13.15 -25.65
N PHE A 141 3.50 14.25 -25.73
CA PHE A 141 3.57 15.08 -26.93
C PHE A 141 4.04 14.28 -28.16
N LEU A 142 5.14 13.53 -28.03
CA LEU A 142 5.65 12.69 -29.11
C LEU A 142 4.67 11.57 -29.50
N SER A 143 3.95 10.99 -28.53
CA SER A 143 2.92 9.99 -28.78
C SER A 143 1.76 10.57 -29.58
N GLN A 144 1.31 11.78 -29.23
CA GLN A 144 0.28 12.50 -29.99
C GLN A 144 0.74 12.82 -31.41
N ASP A 145 1.99 13.26 -31.58
CA ASP A 145 2.58 13.49 -32.90
C ASP A 145 2.63 12.20 -33.73
N ILE A 146 3.04 11.07 -33.13
CA ILE A 146 3.02 9.76 -33.77
C ILE A 146 1.60 9.42 -34.22
N ILE A 147 0.61 9.53 -33.35
CA ILE A 147 -0.80 9.24 -33.68
C ILE A 147 -1.28 10.13 -34.83
N ARG A 148 -0.94 11.42 -34.80
CA ARG A 148 -1.30 12.38 -35.86
C ARG A 148 -0.66 11.98 -37.20
N HIS A 149 0.64 11.67 -37.20
CA HIS A 149 1.35 11.25 -38.41
C HIS A 149 0.88 9.89 -38.92
N GLU A 150 0.58 8.94 -38.03
CA GLU A 150 -0.04 7.66 -38.39
C GLU A 150 -1.43 7.87 -38.99
N GLY A 151 -2.23 8.79 -38.44
CA GLY A 151 -3.53 9.17 -38.99
C GLY A 151 -3.43 9.77 -40.40
N LEU A 152 -2.48 10.69 -40.61
CA LEU A 152 -2.19 11.25 -41.93
C LEU A 152 -1.73 10.18 -42.92
N LEU A 153 -0.85 9.27 -42.50
CA LEU A 153 -0.36 8.16 -43.33
C LEU A 153 -1.48 7.19 -43.71
N ASN A 154 -2.38 6.88 -42.76
CA ASN A 154 -3.56 6.06 -43.02
C ASN A 154 -4.54 6.75 -43.98
N ALA A 155 -4.76 8.06 -43.81
CA ALA A 155 -5.64 8.85 -44.69
C ALA A 155 -5.06 9.01 -46.11
N GLN A 156 -3.74 9.09 -46.24
CA GLN A 156 -3.05 9.10 -47.54
C GLN A 156 -3.00 7.72 -48.22
N GLY A 157 -3.44 6.66 -47.52
CA GLY A 157 -4.04 5.47 -48.12
C GLY A 157 -3.20 4.74 -49.14
N GLY A 158 -2.33 3.83 -48.67
CA GLY A 158 -1.65 2.85 -49.52
C GLY A 158 -1.65 1.45 -48.90
N ALA A 159 -1.21 0.45 -49.68
CA ALA A 159 -1.02 -0.94 -49.24
C ALA A 159 -0.23 -1.07 -47.91
N PHE A 160 0.65 -0.10 -47.63
CA PHE A 160 1.44 -0.01 -46.40
C PHE A 160 0.62 0.04 -45.11
N ALA A 161 -0.53 0.72 -45.09
CA ALA A 161 -1.39 0.80 -43.90
C ALA A 161 -2.01 -0.58 -43.56
N GLN A 162 -2.43 -1.32 -44.59
CA GLN A 162 -2.96 -2.68 -44.43
C GLN A 162 -1.87 -3.67 -44.01
N THR A 163 -0.69 -3.60 -44.62
CA THR A 163 0.45 -4.47 -44.24
C THR A 163 0.92 -4.20 -42.81
N LYS A 164 0.99 -2.93 -42.38
CA LYS A 164 1.38 -2.58 -41.01
C LYS A 164 0.39 -3.10 -39.95
N ALA A 165 -0.92 -3.06 -40.24
CA ALA A 165 -1.92 -3.59 -39.32
C ALA A 165 -1.80 -5.12 -39.17
N GLN A 166 -1.60 -5.83 -40.29
CA GLN A 166 -1.36 -7.28 -40.30
C GLN A 166 -0.09 -7.65 -39.53
N GLU A 167 1.01 -6.93 -39.74
CA GLU A 167 2.26 -7.18 -39.02
C GLU A 167 2.15 -6.86 -37.52
N LYS A 168 1.47 -5.76 -37.13
CA LYS A 168 1.18 -5.48 -35.71
C LYS A 168 0.38 -6.61 -35.07
N GLN A 169 -0.65 -7.11 -35.75
CA GLN A 169 -1.46 -8.24 -35.27
C GLN A 169 -0.63 -9.53 -35.14
N LYS A 170 0.28 -9.78 -36.10
CA LYS A 170 1.18 -10.92 -36.06
C LYS A 170 2.16 -10.84 -34.89
N VAL A 171 2.73 -9.67 -34.63
CA VAL A 171 3.60 -9.42 -33.46
C VAL A 171 2.83 -9.66 -32.16
N GLU A 172 1.61 -9.14 -32.03
CA GLU A 172 0.80 -9.34 -30.83
C GLU A 172 0.47 -10.82 -30.61
N THR A 173 0.15 -11.54 -31.70
CA THR A 173 -0.11 -12.98 -31.65
C THR A 173 1.13 -13.77 -31.20
N LEU A 174 2.30 -13.46 -31.77
CA LEU A 174 3.57 -14.08 -31.40
C LEU A 174 3.97 -13.77 -29.96
N LEU A 175 3.71 -12.56 -29.45
CA LEU A 175 3.98 -12.21 -28.05
C LEU A 175 3.09 -13.02 -27.10
N LYS A 176 1.80 -13.15 -27.40
CA LYS A 176 0.87 -13.99 -26.63
C LYS A 176 1.27 -15.46 -26.68
N GLU A 177 1.73 -15.95 -27.83
CA GLU A 177 2.24 -17.31 -27.97
C GLU A 177 3.51 -17.55 -27.15
N LYS A 178 4.46 -16.60 -27.18
CA LYS A 178 5.65 -16.63 -26.33
C LYS A 178 5.27 -16.70 -24.85
N GLU A 179 4.37 -15.83 -24.39
CA GLU A 179 3.94 -15.81 -22.98
C GLU A 179 3.28 -17.13 -22.58
N ARG A 180 2.43 -17.69 -23.45
CA ARG A 180 1.82 -19.00 -23.25
C ARG A 180 2.86 -20.11 -23.16
N LEU A 181 3.85 -20.12 -24.04
CA LEU A 181 4.94 -21.10 -24.05
C LEU A 181 5.83 -20.98 -22.81
N GLU A 182 6.17 -19.76 -22.39
CA GLU A 182 6.92 -19.54 -21.15
C GLU A 182 6.15 -20.03 -19.92
N LYS A 183 4.84 -19.81 -19.88
CA LYS A 183 3.99 -20.30 -18.80
C LYS A 183 3.92 -21.82 -18.79
N ALA A 184 3.76 -22.45 -19.95
CA ALA A 184 3.79 -23.90 -20.08
C ALA A 184 5.14 -24.47 -19.64
N LEU A 185 6.26 -23.85 -20.05
CA LEU A 185 7.60 -24.25 -19.65
C LEU A 185 7.78 -24.14 -18.13
N ARG A 186 7.31 -23.04 -17.50
CA ARG A 186 7.35 -22.93 -16.03
C ARG A 186 6.53 -24.02 -15.36
N GLN A 187 5.33 -24.32 -15.86
CA GLN A 187 4.50 -25.39 -15.30
C GLN A 187 5.18 -26.77 -15.36
N GLU A 188 5.84 -27.10 -16.47
CA GLU A 188 6.62 -28.34 -16.59
C GLU A 188 7.84 -28.33 -15.65
N CYS A 189 8.50 -27.17 -15.51
CA CYS A 189 9.63 -26.98 -14.62
C CYS A 189 9.25 -26.95 -13.13
N ASP A 190 8.01 -26.63 -12.76
CA ASP A 190 7.56 -26.57 -11.35
C ASP A 190 7.32 -27.96 -10.75
N GLY A 191 7.29 -29.01 -11.57
CA GLY A 191 7.06 -30.39 -11.14
C GLY A 191 8.30 -31.06 -10.53
N SER A 192 8.87 -32.03 -11.24
CA SER A 192 9.96 -32.87 -10.74
C SER A 192 11.35 -32.28 -10.93
N LEU A 193 11.49 -31.26 -11.79
CA LEU A 193 12.77 -30.63 -12.13
C LEU A 193 13.53 -30.02 -10.93
N PRO A 194 12.88 -29.34 -9.96
CA PRO A 194 13.56 -28.77 -8.82
C PRO A 194 14.20 -29.85 -7.94
N TYR A 195 13.57 -31.03 -7.87
CA TYR A 195 14.10 -32.19 -7.16
C TYR A 195 15.27 -32.83 -7.90
N ALA A 196 15.25 -32.83 -9.24
CA ALA A 196 16.36 -33.30 -10.07
C ALA A 196 17.60 -32.39 -9.99
N LEU A 197 17.43 -31.09 -9.75
CA LEU A 197 18.52 -30.11 -9.64
C LEU A 197 19.37 -30.24 -8.35
N ALA A 198 18.90 -30.97 -7.34
CA ALA A 198 19.60 -31.13 -6.07
C ALA A 198 19.70 -32.60 -5.61
N PRO A 199 20.39 -33.48 -6.37
CA PRO A 199 20.41 -34.92 -6.13
C PRO A 199 21.00 -35.28 -4.77
N ASN A 200 22.10 -34.64 -4.36
CA ASN A 200 22.76 -34.91 -3.09
C ASN A 200 21.87 -34.58 -1.88
N THR A 201 21.12 -33.48 -1.95
CA THR A 201 20.21 -33.05 -0.89
C THR A 201 19.02 -33.99 -0.79
N LEU A 202 18.47 -34.42 -1.93
CA LEU A 202 17.35 -35.35 -2.00
C LEU A 202 17.75 -36.74 -1.47
N SER A 203 18.91 -37.27 -1.85
CA SER A 203 19.43 -38.54 -1.33
C SER A 203 19.58 -38.51 0.19
N ARG A 204 20.16 -37.43 0.74
CA ARG A 204 20.30 -37.28 2.19
C ARG A 204 18.96 -37.17 2.92
N LEU A 205 17.97 -36.52 2.29
CA LEU A 205 16.61 -36.44 2.83
C LEU A 205 15.95 -37.83 2.85
N LEU A 206 16.06 -38.59 1.77
CA LEU A 206 15.51 -39.95 1.67
C LEU A 206 16.12 -40.90 2.70
N GLU A 207 17.44 -40.85 2.91
CA GLU A 207 18.11 -41.61 3.96
C GLU A 207 17.60 -41.23 5.36
N LYS A 208 17.44 -39.93 5.63
CA LYS A 208 16.89 -39.47 6.92
C LYS A 208 15.46 -39.96 7.13
N ILE A 209 14.60 -39.86 6.11
CA ILE A 209 13.21 -40.32 6.19
C ILE A 209 13.17 -41.84 6.44
N ALA A 210 14.03 -42.62 5.79
CA ALA A 210 14.12 -44.06 6.01
C ALA A 210 14.52 -44.39 7.46
N ASN A 211 15.53 -43.70 7.99
CA ASN A 211 15.97 -43.86 9.38
C ASN A 211 14.89 -43.44 10.37
N GLU A 212 14.21 -42.31 10.14
CA GLU A 212 13.10 -41.85 10.97
C GLU A 212 11.91 -42.81 10.94
N ALA A 213 11.60 -43.41 9.79
CA ALA A 213 10.56 -44.43 9.67
C ALA A 213 10.89 -45.67 10.52
N GLN A 214 12.13 -46.14 10.51
CA GLN A 214 12.58 -47.25 11.36
C GLN A 214 12.50 -46.89 12.85
N ILE A 215 12.94 -45.69 13.24
CA ILE A 215 12.87 -45.21 14.62
C ILE A 215 11.41 -45.11 15.07
N LYS A 216 10.52 -44.62 14.19
CA LYS A 216 9.09 -44.52 14.48
C LYS A 216 8.47 -45.91 14.66
N GLN A 217 8.83 -46.87 13.82
CA GLN A 217 8.36 -48.26 13.95
C GLN A 217 8.85 -48.89 15.26
N ALA A 218 10.11 -48.68 15.62
CA ALA A 218 10.68 -49.17 16.87
C ALA A 218 9.99 -48.55 18.09
N LYS A 219 9.70 -47.25 18.07
CA LYS A 219 8.94 -46.57 19.13
C LYS A 219 7.50 -47.10 19.23
N ILE A 220 6.81 -47.27 18.11
CA ILE A 220 5.47 -47.86 18.10
C ILE A 220 5.52 -49.26 18.73
N PHE A 221 6.48 -50.08 18.32
CA PHE A 221 6.68 -51.41 18.89
C PHE A 221 7.00 -51.38 20.39
N GLU A 222 7.86 -50.48 20.85
CA GLU A 222 8.18 -50.31 22.28
C GLU A 222 6.94 -49.91 23.09
N THR A 223 6.10 -49.04 22.53
CA THR A 223 4.86 -48.60 23.18
C THR A 223 3.86 -49.75 23.29
N GLU A 224 3.68 -50.53 22.21
CA GLU A 224 2.85 -51.72 22.18
C GLU A 224 3.37 -52.82 23.13
N LEU A 225 4.69 -53.01 23.18
CA LEU A 225 5.35 -53.97 24.07
C LEU A 225 5.16 -53.57 25.54
N ASN A 226 5.32 -52.29 25.88
CA ASN A 226 5.07 -51.82 27.24
C ASN A 226 3.61 -52.00 27.65
N GLN A 227 2.67 -51.75 26.73
CA GLN A 227 1.25 -52.03 26.96
C GLN A 227 1.01 -53.53 27.20
N PHE A 228 1.63 -54.41 26.41
CA PHE A 228 1.61 -55.86 26.60
C PHE A 228 2.16 -56.26 27.97
N LEU A 229 3.32 -55.73 28.38
CA LEU A 229 3.93 -56.03 29.67
C LEU A 229 3.04 -55.59 30.85
N THR A 230 2.38 -54.43 30.75
CA THR A 230 1.39 -54.02 31.76
C THR A 230 0.17 -54.93 31.81
N GLN A 231 -0.36 -55.37 30.66
CA GLN A 231 -1.48 -56.33 30.60
C GLN A 231 -1.07 -57.68 31.19
N LEU A 232 0.12 -58.17 30.84
CA LEU A 232 0.67 -59.41 31.36
C LEU A 232 0.87 -59.35 32.88
N LYS A 233 1.42 -58.24 33.39
CA LYS A 233 1.58 -58.03 34.84
C LYS A 233 0.24 -58.07 35.57
N ASN A 234 -0.78 -57.42 35.01
CA ASN A 234 -2.12 -57.40 35.59
C ASN A 234 -2.78 -58.80 35.55
N ASP A 235 -2.64 -59.53 34.45
CA ASP A 235 -3.20 -60.88 34.30
C ASP A 235 -2.52 -61.90 35.22
N ILE A 236 -1.20 -61.83 35.37
CA ILE A 236 -0.45 -62.69 36.31
C ILE A 236 -0.82 -62.35 37.76
N ALA A 237 -0.93 -61.07 38.10
CA ALA A 237 -1.36 -60.64 39.43
C ALA A 237 -2.78 -61.15 39.74
N PHE A 238 -3.72 -61.04 38.79
CA PHE A 238 -5.09 -61.52 38.92
C PHE A 238 -5.19 -63.05 39.04
N ARG A 239 -4.36 -63.80 38.30
CA ARG A 239 -4.39 -65.27 38.33
C ARG A 239 -3.59 -65.88 39.48
N SER A 240 -2.59 -65.19 40.04
CA SER A 240 -1.83 -65.63 41.22
C SER A 240 -2.65 -65.69 42.52
N SER A 241 -3.82 -65.03 42.56
CA SER A 241 -4.81 -65.16 43.65
C SER A 241 -5.62 -66.46 43.60
N SER A 242 -5.48 -67.29 42.56
CA SER A 242 -6.01 -68.66 42.52
C SER A 242 -4.87 -69.67 42.63
N GLU A 243 -4.97 -70.58 43.59
CA GLU A 243 -3.94 -71.56 44.01
C GLU A 243 -3.55 -72.58 42.91
N SER A 244 -2.79 -72.17 41.89
CA SER A 244 -2.13 -73.12 40.99
C SER A 244 -0.75 -72.64 40.54
N SER A 245 0.11 -73.61 40.23
CA SER A 245 1.54 -73.47 39.91
C SER A 245 1.85 -72.21 39.08
N THR A 246 2.61 -71.29 39.67
CA THR A 246 2.99 -69.98 39.09
C THR A 246 3.61 -70.09 37.70
N ARG A 247 4.28 -71.21 37.37
CA ARG A 247 4.82 -71.47 36.03
C ARG A 247 3.73 -71.71 34.98
N ALA A 248 2.71 -72.50 35.29
CA ALA A 248 1.64 -72.82 34.33
C ALA A 248 0.75 -71.60 34.05
N ILE A 249 0.45 -70.82 35.10
CA ILE A 249 -0.30 -69.57 34.99
C ILE A 249 0.46 -68.54 34.15
N ALA A 250 1.78 -68.41 34.35
CA ALA A 250 2.61 -67.51 33.58
C ALA A 250 2.69 -67.93 32.09
N THR A 251 2.88 -69.21 31.79
CA THR A 251 2.96 -69.68 30.39
C THR A 251 1.63 -69.53 29.66
N GLU A 252 0.50 -69.77 30.33
CA GLU A 252 -0.82 -69.61 29.72
C GLU A 252 -1.21 -68.13 29.52
N ALA A 253 -0.87 -67.25 30.47
CA ALA A 253 -1.08 -65.80 30.35
C ALA A 253 -0.24 -65.18 29.22
N ILE A 254 1.02 -65.60 29.06
CA ILE A 254 1.88 -65.19 27.95
C ILE A 254 1.29 -65.66 26.62
N THR A 255 0.86 -66.92 26.52
CA THR A 255 0.32 -67.50 25.27
C THR A 255 -1.00 -66.85 24.85
N ASN A 256 -1.91 -66.62 25.80
CA ASN A 256 -3.20 -65.97 25.52
C ASN A 256 -3.06 -64.49 25.10
N ASN A 257 -2.17 -63.73 25.73
CA ASN A 257 -1.96 -62.34 25.34
C ASN A 257 -1.18 -62.20 24.02
N LEU A 258 -0.24 -63.10 23.72
CA LEU A 258 0.39 -63.16 22.40
C LEU A 258 -0.65 -63.45 21.30
N GLY A 259 -1.59 -64.40 21.53
CA GLY A 259 -2.69 -64.68 20.60
C GLY A 259 -3.59 -63.47 20.32
N ARG A 260 -3.85 -62.61 21.32
CA ARG A 260 -4.62 -61.37 21.13
C ARG A 260 -3.90 -60.31 20.30
N ILE A 261 -2.58 -60.19 20.43
CA ILE A 261 -1.77 -59.24 19.65
C ILE A 261 -1.72 -59.65 18.18
N TYR A 262 -1.44 -60.93 17.89
CA TYR A 262 -1.42 -61.44 16.51
C TYR A 262 -2.80 -61.37 15.83
N GLY A 263 -3.90 -61.49 16.60
CA GLY A 263 -5.26 -61.33 16.08
C GLY A 263 -5.69 -59.89 15.75
N ASN A 264 -5.03 -58.87 16.33
CA ASN A 264 -5.31 -57.45 16.05
C ASN A 264 -4.50 -56.90 14.86
N GLN A 265 -3.33 -57.48 14.56
CA GLN A 265 -2.55 -57.11 13.37
C GLN A 265 -3.17 -57.61 12.05
N THR A 266 -4.09 -58.58 12.08
CA THR A 266 -4.76 -59.10 10.88
C THR A 266 -6.02 -58.32 10.46
N LYS A 267 -6.43 -57.28 11.21
CA LYS A 267 -7.65 -56.49 10.96
C LYS A 267 -7.41 -55.01 10.63
N ARG A 268 -6.19 -54.59 10.28
CA ARG A 268 -5.90 -53.22 9.84
C ARG A 268 -5.20 -53.20 8.49
#